data_AF-A0A518FYR0-F1
#
_entry.id   AF-A0A518FYR0-F1
#
_cell.length_a   1.000
_cell.length_b   1.000
_cell.length_c   1.000
_cell.angle_alpha   90.00
_cell.angle_beta   90.00
_cell.angle_gamma   90.00
#
_symmetry.space_group_name_H-M   'P 1'
#
loop_
_entity.id
_entity.type
_entity.pdbx_description
1 polymer ?
#
loop_
_entity_poly.entity_id
_entity_poly.type
_entity_poly.pdbx_seq_one_letter_code
_entity_poly.pdbx_strand_id
1 'polypeptide(L)'
;MDTDKQARTSLLTEFRLRRWARMHYVSSDQRKATWNPIVLDEMNMKDQEMHEAEENSMKARVSSMYVPLAPGRITRIDESHTEAAAPHILKMQERAAHNLQRTVDQLAGE
;
A
#
# COMPACT_ATOMS: atom_id res chain seq x y z
N MET A 1 21.15 12.76 -19.32
CA MET A 1 21.22 14.07 -18.61
C MET A 1 19.81 14.66 -18.52
N ASP A 2 18.80 13.84 -18.22
CA ASP A 2 17.38 14.16 -18.50
C ASP A 2 16.52 14.24 -17.23
N THR A 3 17.09 13.84 -16.09
CA THR A 3 16.46 13.85 -14.77
C THR A 3 16.11 15.26 -14.29
N ASP A 4 16.90 16.27 -14.68
CA ASP A 4 16.67 17.68 -14.33
C ASP A 4 15.39 18.27 -14.94
N LYS A 5 14.99 17.79 -16.12
CA LYS A 5 13.76 18.25 -16.78
C LYS A 5 12.52 17.65 -16.13
N GLN A 6 12.63 16.41 -15.65
CA GLN A 6 11.60 15.75 -14.85
C GLN A 6 11.42 16.43 -13.48
N ALA A 7 12.52 16.82 -12.83
CA ALA A 7 12.51 17.55 -11.57
C ALA A 7 11.79 18.92 -11.64
N ARG A 8 11.70 19.52 -12.83
CA ARG A 8 11.00 20.80 -13.06
C ARG A 8 9.51 20.64 -13.38
N THR A 9 8.99 19.42 -13.47
CA THR A 9 7.55 19.20 -13.65
C THR A 9 6.85 19.24 -12.30
N SER A 10 5.82 20.07 -12.18
CA SER A 10 4.98 20.09 -10.98
C SER A 10 4.34 18.72 -10.75
N LEU A 11 4.28 18.27 -9.49
CA LEU A 11 3.69 16.98 -9.10
C LEU A 11 2.30 16.76 -9.70
N LEU A 12 1.47 17.81 -9.77
CA LEU A 12 0.13 17.72 -10.37
C LEU A 12 0.20 17.34 -11.86
N THR A 13 1.16 17.89 -12.60
CA THR A 13 1.37 17.60 -14.02
C THR A 13 1.86 16.16 -14.20
N GLU A 14 2.78 15.72 -13.36
CA GLU A 14 3.25 14.32 -13.35
C GLU A 14 2.09 13.35 -13.11
N PHE A 15 1.27 13.55 -12.07
CA PHE A 15 0.13 12.69 -11.78
C PHE A 15 -0.87 12.64 -12.94
N ARG A 16 -1.12 13.77 -13.60
CA ARG A 16 -2.00 13.81 -14.79
C ARG A 16 -1.42 12.99 -15.95
N LEU A 17 -0.11 13.10 -16.19
CA LEU A 17 0.57 12.33 -17.24
C LEU A 17 0.57 10.83 -16.94
N ARG A 18 0.87 10.43 -15.70
CA ARG A 18 0.80 9.03 -15.26
C ARG A 18 -0.61 8.46 -15.41
N ARG A 19 -1.63 9.20 -14.97
CA ARG A 19 -3.04 8.81 -15.15
C ARG A 19 -3.38 8.63 -16.62
N TRP A 20 -2.98 9.57 -17.47
CA TRP A 20 -3.22 9.49 -18.90
C TRP A 20 -2.53 8.25 -19.51
N ALA A 21 -1.28 8.00 -19.17
CA ALA A 21 -0.51 6.85 -19.64
C ALA A 21 -1.18 5.52 -19.30
N ARG A 22 -1.73 5.39 -18.08
CA ARG A 22 -2.48 4.21 -17.66
C ARG A 22 -3.77 3.99 -18.46
N MET A 23 -4.50 5.06 -18.78
CA MET A 23 -5.75 5.00 -19.55
C MET A 23 -5.50 4.73 -21.05
N HIS A 24 -4.42 5.26 -21.60
CA HIS A 24 -4.07 5.17 -23.02
C HIS A 24 -2.83 4.30 -23.24
N TYR A 25 -2.82 3.15 -22.57
CA TYR A 25 -1.70 2.22 -22.64
C TYR A 25 -1.52 1.63 -24.04
N VAL A 26 -0.27 1.51 -24.48
CA VAL A 26 0.13 0.85 -25.74
C VAL A 26 1.32 -0.07 -25.51
N SER A 27 1.45 -1.11 -26.33
CA SER A 27 2.59 -2.04 -26.30
C SER A 27 3.90 -1.33 -26.69
N SER A 28 5.03 -1.92 -26.31
CA SER A 28 6.38 -1.38 -26.58
C SER A 28 6.62 -0.99 -28.04
N ASP A 29 6.10 -1.79 -28.98
CA ASP A 29 6.31 -1.61 -30.41
C ASP A 29 5.63 -0.36 -30.98
N GLN A 30 4.59 0.13 -30.30
CA GLN A 30 3.82 1.30 -30.71
C GLN A 30 4.31 2.59 -30.03
N ARG A 31 5.27 2.49 -29.10
CA ARG A 31 5.79 3.64 -28.35
C ARG A 31 6.80 4.40 -29.21
N LYS A 32 6.68 5.72 -29.21
CA LYS A 32 7.69 6.60 -29.83
C LYS A 32 8.63 7.09 -28.75
N ALA A 33 9.94 6.99 -28.98
CA ALA A 33 10.97 7.50 -28.06
C ALA A 33 10.89 9.03 -27.85
N THR A 34 10.14 9.74 -28.68
CA THR A 34 9.88 11.18 -28.57
C THR A 34 8.79 11.54 -27.56
N TRP A 35 8.11 10.55 -26.98
CA TRP A 35 7.09 10.78 -25.97
C TRP A 35 7.67 11.27 -24.64
N ASN A 36 6.79 11.78 -23.78
CA ASN A 36 7.18 12.27 -22.47
C ASN A 36 7.78 11.11 -21.63
N PRO A 37 8.95 11.29 -20.99
CA PRO A 37 9.59 10.23 -20.22
C PRO A 37 8.74 9.72 -19.06
N ILE A 38 7.88 10.55 -18.45
CA ILE A 38 6.94 10.13 -17.39
C ILE A 38 5.92 9.13 -17.94
N VAL A 39 5.45 9.35 -19.17
CA VAL A 39 4.49 8.46 -19.82
C VAL A 39 5.15 7.13 -20.18
N LEU A 40 6.38 7.18 -20.72
CA LEU A 40 7.14 5.98 -21.06
C LEU A 40 7.47 5.13 -19.82
N ASP A 41 7.88 5.78 -18.74
CA ASP A 41 8.17 5.14 -17.45
C ASP A 41 6.91 4.47 -16.88
N GLU A 42 5.78 5.19 -16.83
CA GLU A 42 4.52 4.63 -16.34
C GLU A 42 4.01 3.46 -17.19
N MET A 43 4.19 3.51 -18.52
CA MET A 43 3.83 2.38 -19.39
C MET A 43 4.75 1.17 -19.18
N ASN A 44 6.05 1.37 -18.93
CA ASN A 44 6.97 0.29 -18.57
C ASN A 44 6.60 -0.33 -17.21
N MET A 45 6.23 0.50 -16.22
CA MET A 45 5.74 -0.02 -14.94
C MET A 45 4.47 -0.86 -15.12
N LYS A 46 3.57 -0.45 -16.00
CA LYS A 46 2.36 -1.21 -16.32
C LYS A 46 2.67 -2.53 -17.04
N ASP A 47 3.68 -2.57 -17.92
CA ASP A 47 4.14 -3.83 -18.54
C ASP A 47 4.59 -4.82 -17.48
N GLN A 48 5.40 -4.34 -16.55
CA GLN A 48 5.92 -5.14 -15.44
C GLN A 48 4.79 -5.66 -14.56
N GLU A 49 3.81 -4.81 -14.22
CA GLU A 49 2.63 -5.21 -13.44
C GLU A 49 1.82 -6.32 -14.15
N MET A 50 1.67 -6.26 -15.47
CA MET A 50 0.99 -7.30 -16.24
C MET A 50 1.78 -8.62 -16.23
N HIS A 51 3.09 -8.57 -16.40
CA HIS A 51 3.95 -9.76 -16.33
C HIS A 51 3.92 -10.39 -14.94
N GLU A 52 3.98 -9.57 -13.88
CA GLU A 52 3.85 -10.03 -12.50
C GLU A 52 2.47 -10.62 -12.21
N ALA A 53 1.39 -10.04 -12.77
CA ALA A 53 0.05 -10.59 -12.64
C ALA A 53 -0.09 -11.95 -13.35
N GLU A 54 0.55 -12.12 -14.52
CA GLU A 54 0.60 -13.41 -15.23
C GLU A 54 1.40 -14.45 -14.45
N GLU A 55 2.59 -14.09 -13.95
CA GLU A 55 3.40 -14.94 -13.09
C GLU A 55 2.67 -15.32 -11.80
N ASN A 56 2.05 -14.34 -11.13
CA ASN A 56 1.27 -14.57 -9.93
C ASN A 56 0.05 -15.42 -10.23
N SER A 57 -0.61 -15.25 -11.37
CA SER A 57 -1.70 -16.13 -11.81
C SER A 57 -1.20 -17.56 -12.04
N MET A 58 -0.01 -17.74 -12.62
CA MET A 58 0.59 -19.06 -12.85
C MET A 58 1.04 -19.73 -11.55
N LYS A 59 1.69 -18.99 -10.66
CA LYS A 59 2.07 -19.41 -9.30
C LYS A 59 0.82 -19.67 -8.44
N ALA A 60 -0.20 -18.82 -8.57
CA ALA A 60 -1.49 -19.00 -7.90
C ALA A 60 -2.22 -20.22 -8.43
N ARG A 61 -2.22 -20.54 -9.74
CA ARG A 61 -2.81 -21.80 -10.25
C ARG A 61 -2.15 -23.04 -9.63
N VAL A 62 -0.84 -23.00 -9.40
CA VAL A 62 -0.12 -24.09 -8.70
C VAL A 62 -0.48 -24.15 -7.20
N SER A 63 -0.85 -23.02 -6.58
CA SER A 63 -1.35 -22.97 -5.19
C SER A 63 -2.88 -23.04 -5.03
N SER A 64 -3.66 -22.90 -6.11
CA SER A 64 -5.12 -22.70 -6.14
C SER A 64 -5.90 -24.01 -6.24
N MET A 65 -5.19 -25.14 -6.36
CA MET A 65 -5.80 -26.46 -6.13
C MET A 65 -5.92 -26.80 -4.64
N TYR A 66 -5.33 -25.99 -3.74
CA TYR A 66 -5.45 -26.18 -2.31
C TYR A 66 -6.21 -25.03 -1.66
N VAL A 67 -7.53 -25.19 -1.62
CA VAL A 67 -8.38 -24.45 -0.67
C VAL A 67 -8.29 -25.22 0.65
N PRO A 68 -7.77 -24.62 1.75
CA PRO A 68 -7.84 -25.25 3.05
C PRO A 68 -9.30 -25.61 3.33
N LEU A 69 -9.61 -26.90 3.41
CA LEU A 69 -10.91 -27.36 3.89
C LEU A 69 -11.20 -26.60 5.18
N ALA A 70 -12.43 -26.09 5.30
CA ALA A 70 -12.87 -25.23 6.39
C ALA A 70 -12.21 -25.65 7.71
N PRO A 71 -11.67 -24.70 8.50
CA PRO A 71 -10.93 -25.02 9.71
C PRO A 71 -11.70 -26.10 10.47
N GLY A 72 -11.04 -27.22 10.80
CA GLY A 72 -11.69 -28.41 11.38
C GLY A 72 -12.35 -28.18 12.75
N ARG A 73 -12.40 -26.94 13.20
CA ARG A 73 -13.12 -26.45 14.35
C ARG A 73 -14.31 -25.63 13.89
N ILE A 74 -15.50 -26.19 14.11
CA ILE A 74 -16.75 -25.45 14.11
C ILE A 74 -16.69 -24.54 15.35
N THR A 75 -16.35 -23.27 15.18
CA THR A 75 -16.45 -22.28 16.25
C THR A 75 -17.89 -21.80 16.33
N ARG A 76 -18.50 -22.00 17.49
CA ARG A 76 -19.82 -21.48 17.82
C ARG A 76 -19.77 -19.95 17.87
N ILE A 77 -20.51 -19.29 16.96
CA ILE A 77 -20.58 -17.82 16.88
C ILE A 77 -21.66 -17.24 17.81
N ASP A 78 -22.38 -18.08 18.54
CA ASP A 78 -23.41 -17.69 19.51
C ASP A 78 -22.85 -17.37 20.91
N GLU A 79 -21.57 -17.63 21.15
CA GLU A 79 -20.92 -17.29 22.42
C GLU A 79 -20.58 -15.81 22.50
N SER A 80 -20.69 -15.23 23.70
CA SER A 80 -20.26 -13.87 23.96
C SER A 80 -18.80 -13.72 23.60
N HIS A 81 -18.48 -12.77 22.72
CA HIS A 81 -17.09 -12.45 22.39
C HIS A 81 -16.31 -12.16 23.67
N THR A 82 -15.18 -12.83 23.88
CA THR A 82 -14.23 -12.44 24.93
C THR A 82 -13.79 -11.02 24.67
N GLU A 83 -13.85 -10.15 25.67
CA GLU A 83 -13.45 -8.75 25.49
C GLU A 83 -12.01 -8.67 24.97
N ALA A 84 -11.86 -8.15 23.75
CA ALA A 84 -10.56 -7.97 23.16
C ALA A 84 -9.80 -6.89 23.94
N ALA A 85 -8.53 -7.16 24.26
CA ALA A 85 -7.70 -6.17 24.93
C ALA A 85 -7.64 -4.88 24.09
N ALA A 86 -7.63 -3.73 24.77
CA ALA A 86 -7.64 -2.44 24.11
C ALA A 86 -6.52 -2.34 23.04
N PRO A 87 -6.81 -1.71 21.89
CA PRO A 87 -5.84 -1.53 20.81
C PRO A 87 -4.59 -0.82 21.33
N HIS A 88 -3.45 -1.13 20.73
CA HIS A 88 -2.14 -0.64 21.15
C HIS A 88 -2.07 0.90 21.22
N ILE A 89 -2.78 1.57 20.33
CA ILE A 89 -2.86 3.03 20.23
C ILE A 89 -3.45 3.65 21.50
N LEU A 90 -4.50 3.05 22.08
CA LEU A 90 -5.11 3.55 23.31
C LEU A 90 -4.20 3.34 24.53
N LYS A 91 -3.51 2.20 24.59
CA LYS A 91 -2.54 1.90 25.67
C LYS A 91 -1.37 2.89 25.69
N MET A 92 -0.92 3.36 24.52
CA MET A 92 0.14 4.36 24.43
C MET A 92 -0.32 5.74 24.94
N GLN A 93 -1.55 6.13 24.65
CA GLN A 93 -2.13 7.39 25.13
C GLN A 93 -2.30 7.39 26.65
N GLU A 94 -2.75 6.27 27.22
CA GLU A 94 -2.88 6.10 28.68
C GLU A 94 -1.51 6.19 29.38
N ARG A 95 -0.48 5.57 28.80
CA ARG A 95 0.90 5.65 29.31
C ARG A 95 1.46 7.07 29.23
N ALA A 96 1.17 7.81 28.17
CA ALA A 96 1.56 9.21 28.03
C ALA A 96 0.85 10.11 29.05
N ALA A 97 -0.45 9.89 29.29
CA ALA A 97 -1.22 10.61 30.29
C ALA A 97 -0.68 10.38 31.72
N HIS A 98 -0.35 9.13 32.06
CA HIS A 98 0.25 8.79 33.36
C HIS A 98 1.62 9.47 33.57
N ASN A 99 2.44 9.56 32.52
CA ASN A 99 3.73 10.25 32.59
C ASN A 99 3.54 11.76 32.79
N LEU A 100 2.57 12.37 32.10
CA LEU A 100 2.24 13.79 32.25
C LEU A 100 1.78 14.10 33.69
N GLN A 101 0.91 13.27 34.26
CA GLN A 101 0.45 13.45 35.64
C GLN A 101 1.62 13.42 36.63
N ARG A 102 2.53 12.45 36.46
CA ARG A 102 3.73 12.32 37.30
C ARG A 102 4.65 13.55 37.19
N THR A 103 4.77 14.14 36.00
CA THR A 103 5.55 15.38 35.82
C THR A 103 4.89 16.60 36.46
N VAL A 104 3.56 16.69 36.42
CA VAL A 104 2.80 17.78 37.07
C VAL A 104 2.92 17.69 38.58
N ASP A 105 2.80 16.48 39.14
CA ASP A 105 2.93 16.25 40.59
C ASP A 105 4.36 16.56 41.09
N GLN A 106 5.38 16.34 40.25
CA GLN A 106 6.78 16.70 40.56
C GLN A 106 7.02 18.21 40.56
N LEU A 107 6.35 18.97 39.67
CA LEU A 107 6.49 20.42 39.58
C LEU A 107 5.63 21.17 40.61
N ALA A 108 4.56 20.55 41.12
CA ALA A 108 3.70 21.13 42.15
C ALA A 108 4.23 20.89 43.58
N GLY A 109 5.31 20.12 43.73
CA GLY A 109 5.92 19.74 45.01
C GLY A 109 7.20 20.50 45.39
N GLU A 110 7.59 21.55 44.64
CA GLU A 110 8.68 22.49 44.99
C GLU A 110 8.15 23.84 45.46
#